data_AF-A0A524DXT8-F1
#
_entry.id   AF-A0A524DXT8-F1
#
_cell.length_a   1.000
_cell.length_b   1.000
_cell.length_c   1.000
_cell.angle_alpha   90.00
_cell.angle_beta   90.00
_cell.angle_gamma   90.00
#
_symmetry.space_group_name_H-M   'P 1'
#
loop_
_entity.id
_entity.type
_entity.pdbx_description
1 polymer ?
#
loop_
_entity_poly.entity_id
_entity_poly.type
_entity_poly.pdbx_seq_one_letter_code
_entity_poly.pdbx_strand_id
1 'polypeptide(L)'
;MKRSEINQIMQDAVAFIQIQQFYLPKFAYWTIEDWKTKGTEVKEIIDNQLGWDITDFGMGDFYKTGLLLFTIRNGNFQDKTKYAKPYCEKLLIVQEQQVTPMHHHYFKKEDIINRGGGILQIPPY
;
A
#
# COMPACT_ATOMS: atom_id res chain seq x y z
N MET A 1 -11.18 7.24 9.60
CA MET A 1 -11.40 7.85 8.26
C MET A 1 -12.78 7.51 7.68
N LYS A 2 -13.42 8.44 6.96
CA LYS A 2 -14.71 8.19 6.26
C LYS A 2 -14.47 7.46 4.93
N ARG A 3 -15.42 6.64 4.46
CA ARG A 3 -15.31 5.98 3.14
C ARG A 3 -15.17 6.99 1.99
N SER A 4 -15.87 8.12 2.05
CA SER A 4 -15.76 9.18 1.04
C SER A 4 -14.35 9.77 0.96
N GLU A 5 -13.71 9.97 2.10
CA GLU A 5 -12.33 10.46 2.21
C GLU A 5 -11.34 9.42 1.66
N ILE A 6 -11.50 8.15 2.04
CA ILE A 6 -10.69 7.04 1.49
C ILE A 6 -10.80 6.98 -0.04
N ASN A 7 -12.01 7.11 -0.58
CA ASN A 7 -12.22 7.09 -2.03
C ASN A 7 -11.52 8.25 -2.73
N GLN A 8 -11.57 9.45 -2.16
CA GLN A 8 -10.87 10.62 -2.71
C GLN A 8 -9.36 10.40 -2.72
N ILE A 9 -8.80 9.94 -1.59
CA ILE A 9 -7.36 9.63 -1.47
C ILE A 9 -6.93 8.59 -2.52
N MET A 10 -7.74 7.56 -2.77
CA MET A 10 -7.46 6.56 -3.82
C MET A 10 -7.49 7.16 -5.23
N GLN A 11 -8.44 8.06 -5.52
CA GLN A 11 -8.53 8.72 -6.83
C GLN A 11 -7.31 9.63 -7.08
N ASP A 12 -6.94 10.43 -6.08
CA ASP A 12 -5.77 11.31 -6.14
C ASP A 12 -4.48 10.50 -6.30
N ALA A 13 -4.37 9.38 -5.60
CA ALA A 13 -3.26 8.44 -5.74
C ALA A 13 -3.14 7.86 -7.15
N VAL A 14 -4.25 7.44 -7.77
CA VAL A 14 -4.24 6.93 -9.14
C VAL A 14 -3.77 8.00 -10.13
N ALA A 15 -4.25 9.25 -9.99
CA ALA A 15 -3.81 10.36 -10.83
C ALA A 15 -2.31 10.62 -10.66
N PHE A 16 -1.80 10.64 -9.42
CA PHE A 16 -0.38 10.81 -9.15
C PHE A 16 0.48 9.68 -9.75
N ILE A 17 0.06 8.43 -9.60
CA ILE A 17 0.71 7.25 -10.17
C ILE A 17 0.86 7.36 -11.70
N GLN A 18 -0.19 7.85 -12.38
CA GLN A 18 -0.15 8.08 -13.82
C GLN A 18 0.86 9.17 -14.21
N ILE A 19 0.93 10.26 -13.45
CA ILE A 19 1.92 11.33 -13.66
C ILE A 19 3.35 10.77 -13.50
N GLN A 20 3.57 9.91 -12.50
CA GLN A 20 4.86 9.23 -12.27
C GLN A 20 5.15 8.09 -13.28
N GLN A 21 4.26 7.84 -14.25
CA GLN A 21 4.38 6.78 -15.24
C GLN A 21 4.57 5.38 -14.61
N PHE A 22 3.97 5.17 -13.45
CA PHE A 22 3.96 3.87 -12.78
C PHE A 22 2.68 3.10 -13.12
N TYR A 23 2.78 1.81 -13.37
CA TYR A 23 1.65 0.98 -13.78
C TYR A 23 1.29 -0.03 -12.70
N LEU A 24 0.06 0.05 -12.21
CA LEU A 24 -0.46 -0.90 -11.23
C LEU A 24 -1.04 -2.15 -11.92
N PRO A 25 -1.04 -3.31 -11.23
CA PRO A 25 -1.73 -4.49 -11.73
C PRO A 25 -3.23 -4.24 -11.86
N LYS A 26 -3.89 -4.95 -12.78
CA LYS A 26 -5.32 -4.76 -13.12
C LYS A 26 -6.26 -4.75 -11.90
N PHE A 27 -5.96 -5.57 -10.89
CA PHE A 27 -6.80 -5.68 -9.69
C PHE A 27 -6.82 -4.41 -8.83
N ALA A 28 -5.87 -3.49 -9.02
CA ALA A 28 -5.88 -2.19 -8.36
C ALA A 28 -7.11 -1.34 -8.72
N TYR A 29 -7.72 -1.61 -9.88
CA TYR A 29 -8.83 -0.84 -10.44
C TYR A 29 -10.16 -1.57 -10.36
N TRP A 30 -10.21 -2.74 -9.70
CA TRP A 30 -11.45 -3.49 -9.57
C TRP A 30 -12.45 -2.78 -8.67
N THR A 31 -13.67 -2.65 -9.19
CA THR A 31 -14.84 -2.23 -8.42
C THR A 31 -15.32 -3.36 -7.52
N ILE A 32 -16.24 -3.06 -6.60
CA ILE A 32 -16.90 -4.08 -5.77
C ILE A 32 -17.60 -5.12 -6.65
N GLU A 33 -18.20 -4.71 -7.78
CA GLU A 33 -18.85 -5.64 -8.71
C GLU A 33 -17.83 -6.55 -9.41
N ASP A 34 -16.67 -6.02 -9.81
CA ASP A 34 -15.58 -6.85 -10.37
C ASP A 34 -15.09 -7.89 -9.36
N TRP A 35 -14.96 -7.48 -8.08
CA TRP A 35 -14.57 -8.38 -6.99
C TRP A 35 -15.58 -9.51 -6.77
N LYS A 36 -16.88 -9.22 -6.85
CA LYS A 36 -17.94 -10.23 -6.72
C LYS A 36 -17.92 -11.28 -7.82
N THR A 37 -17.35 -10.97 -9.00
CA THR A 37 -17.22 -11.96 -10.07
C THR A 37 -15.99 -12.86 -9.90
N LYS A 38 -15.11 -12.62 -8.92
CA LYS A 38 -13.89 -13.40 -8.74
C LYS A 38 -14.13 -14.62 -7.86
N GLY A 39 -13.43 -15.71 -8.20
CA GLY A 39 -13.47 -16.97 -7.47
C GLY A 39 -12.17 -17.25 -6.75
N THR A 40 -11.75 -18.52 -6.79
CA THR A 40 -10.53 -18.99 -6.12
C THR A 40 -9.25 -18.55 -6.83
N GLU A 41 -9.32 -18.00 -8.04
CA GLU A 41 -8.16 -17.54 -8.81
C GLU A 41 -7.46 -16.33 -8.16
N VAL A 42 -8.17 -15.58 -7.31
CA VAL A 42 -7.61 -14.40 -6.61
C VAL A 42 -7.16 -14.70 -5.18
N LYS A 43 -7.07 -15.98 -4.79
CA LYS A 43 -6.75 -16.38 -3.41
C LYS A 43 -5.42 -15.80 -2.90
N GLU A 44 -4.41 -15.69 -3.77
CA GLU A 44 -3.13 -15.09 -3.38
C GLU A 44 -3.29 -13.60 -3.00
N ILE A 45 -4.17 -12.87 -3.68
CA ILE A 45 -4.43 -11.45 -3.38
C ILE A 45 -5.02 -11.31 -1.97
N ILE A 46 -5.96 -12.19 -1.62
CA ILE A 46 -6.65 -12.18 -0.33
C ILE A 46 -5.73 -12.69 0.77
N ASP A 47 -5.18 -13.90 0.61
CA ASP A 47 -4.39 -14.58 1.63
C ASP A 47 -3.11 -13.80 1.99
N ASN A 48 -2.52 -13.07 1.03
CA ASN A 48 -1.30 -12.29 1.24
C ASN A 48 -1.53 -10.78 1.36
N GLN A 49 -2.79 -10.35 1.44
CA GLN A 49 -3.21 -8.96 1.64
C GLN A 49 -2.58 -8.00 0.62
N LEU A 50 -2.66 -8.36 -0.66
CA LEU A 50 -2.22 -7.48 -1.75
C LEU A 50 -3.26 -6.38 -2.00
N GLY A 51 -2.82 -5.24 -2.54
CA GLY A 51 -3.71 -4.14 -2.89
C GLY A 51 -3.59 -2.92 -1.98
N TRP A 52 -4.64 -2.10 -2.01
CA TRP A 52 -4.72 -0.81 -1.34
C TRP A 52 -4.77 -0.93 0.18
N ASP A 53 -3.98 -0.11 0.86
CA ASP A 53 -3.98 0.07 2.31
C ASP A 53 -3.82 1.58 2.61
N ILE A 54 -4.70 2.09 3.47
CA ILE A 54 -4.83 3.50 3.80
C ILE A 54 -5.06 3.57 5.30
N THR A 55 -4.17 4.26 6.00
CA THR A 55 -4.18 4.33 7.46
C THR A 55 -3.86 5.75 7.93
N ASP A 56 -4.60 6.20 8.95
CA ASP A 56 -4.30 7.37 9.77
C ASP A 56 -3.55 6.98 11.06
N PHE A 57 -3.08 5.73 11.13
CA PHE A 57 -2.45 5.11 12.30
C PHE A 57 -3.30 5.22 13.59
N GLY A 58 -4.62 5.37 13.47
CA GLY A 58 -5.51 5.59 14.61
C GLY A 58 -5.44 7.00 15.21
N MET A 59 -4.78 7.95 14.53
CA MET A 59 -4.57 9.32 15.01
C MET A 59 -5.66 10.30 14.60
N GLY A 60 -6.57 9.88 13.72
CA GLY A 60 -7.74 10.67 13.30
C GLY A 60 -7.46 11.80 12.30
N ASP A 61 -6.21 11.97 11.86
CA ASP A 61 -5.80 12.96 10.86
C ASP A 61 -4.80 12.32 9.88
N PHE A 62 -5.33 11.79 8.77
CA PHE A 62 -4.54 11.14 7.73
C PHE A 62 -3.51 12.07 7.09
N TYR A 63 -3.87 13.34 6.83
CA TYR A 63 -3.01 14.27 6.10
C TYR A 63 -1.78 14.67 6.91
N LYS A 64 -1.93 14.76 8.25
CA LYS A 64 -0.81 14.98 9.15
C LYS A 64 -0.04 13.69 9.45
N THR A 65 -0.75 12.63 9.86
CA THR A 65 -0.17 11.36 10.26
C THR A 65 -0.89 10.22 9.56
N GLY A 66 -0.32 9.75 8.47
CA GLY A 66 -0.96 8.75 7.64
C GLY A 66 -0.04 8.20 6.57
N LEU A 67 -0.51 7.15 5.92
CA LEU A 67 0.18 6.55 4.80
C LEU A 67 -0.83 5.90 3.86
N LEU A 68 -0.64 6.12 2.56
CA LEU A 68 -1.25 5.29 1.53
C LEU A 68 -0.18 4.35 0.95
N LEU A 69 -0.55 3.10 0.75
CA LEU A 69 0.27 2.15 0.02
C LEU A 69 -0.54 1.19 -0.85
N PHE A 70 0.14 0.60 -1.81
CA PHE A 70 -0.34 -0.52 -2.60
C PHE A 70 0.64 -1.68 -2.50
N THR A 71 0.22 -2.80 -1.91
CA THR A 71 1.03 -4.02 -1.84
C THR A 71 0.94 -4.76 -3.18
N ILE A 72 2.02 -4.74 -3.95
CA ILE A 72 2.07 -5.29 -5.32
C ILE A 72 2.23 -6.81 -5.28
N ARG A 73 3.11 -7.29 -4.39
CA ARG A 73 3.41 -8.72 -4.20
C ARG A 73 3.86 -8.95 -2.78
N ASN A 74 3.53 -10.12 -2.24
CA ASN A 74 3.91 -10.52 -0.89
C ASN A 74 3.97 -12.06 -0.80
N GLY A 75 4.64 -12.56 0.23
CA GLY A 75 4.55 -13.96 0.67
C GLY A 75 3.69 -14.09 1.93
N ASN A 76 3.64 -15.31 2.48
CA ASN A 76 2.92 -15.56 3.74
C ASN A 76 3.86 -16.17 4.77
N PHE A 77 4.01 -15.49 5.91
CA PHE A 77 4.87 -16.01 6.98
C PHE A 77 4.25 -17.21 7.71
N GLN A 78 2.92 -17.29 7.76
CA GLN A 78 2.18 -18.35 8.44
C GLN A 78 2.02 -19.60 7.56
N ASP A 79 1.94 -19.43 6.24
CA ASP A 79 1.77 -20.51 5.26
C ASP A 79 2.84 -20.47 4.17
N LYS A 80 4.09 -20.76 4.57
CA LYS A 80 5.25 -20.76 3.66
C LYS A 80 5.24 -21.92 2.67
N THR A 81 4.53 -23.01 2.98
CA THR A 81 4.42 -24.16 2.07
C THR A 81 3.57 -23.81 0.85
N LYS A 82 2.50 -23.04 1.06
CA LYS A 82 1.66 -22.50 -0.02
C LYS A 82 2.25 -21.26 -0.67
N TYR A 83 2.81 -20.34 0.11
CA TYR A 83 3.32 -19.05 -0.35
C TYR A 83 4.80 -18.85 0.00
N ALA A 84 5.66 -19.56 -0.72
CA ALA A 84 7.11 -19.61 -0.46
C ALA A 84 7.88 -18.30 -0.73
N LYS A 85 7.22 -17.28 -1.30
CA LYS A 85 7.86 -16.01 -1.70
C LYS A 85 8.49 -15.33 -0.47
N PRO A 86 9.81 -15.14 -0.41
CA PRO A 86 10.46 -14.57 0.77
C PRO A 86 10.51 -13.03 0.75
N TYR A 87 9.92 -12.39 -0.25
CA TYR A 87 10.02 -10.95 -0.50
C TYR A 87 8.65 -10.30 -0.70
N CYS A 88 8.62 -8.98 -0.50
CA CYS A 88 7.46 -8.13 -0.66
C CYS A 88 7.86 -6.89 -1.46
N GLU A 89 6.93 -6.33 -2.23
CA GLU A 89 7.08 -5.04 -2.89
C GLU A 89 5.83 -4.21 -2.64
N LYS A 90 6.02 -2.98 -2.20
CA LYS A 90 4.95 -2.00 -1.97
C LYS A 90 5.28 -0.71 -2.71
N LEU A 91 4.26 -0.10 -3.29
CA LEU A 91 4.29 1.30 -3.69
C LEU A 91 3.72 2.13 -2.55
N LEU A 92 4.44 3.13 -2.09
CA LEU A 92 4.00 4.05 -1.03
C LEU A 92 3.80 5.44 -1.64
N ILE A 93 2.75 6.14 -1.21
CA ILE A 93 2.52 7.54 -1.55
C ILE A 93 2.45 8.31 -0.24
N VAL A 94 3.37 9.25 -0.07
CA VAL A 94 3.48 10.13 1.09
C VAL A 94 3.21 11.55 0.62
N GLN A 95 2.25 12.23 1.25
CA GLN A 95 1.94 13.61 0.93
C GLN A 95 2.98 14.57 1.53
N GLU A 96 2.99 15.81 1.04
CA GLU A 96 3.85 16.84 1.59
C GLU A 96 3.61 17.00 3.10
N GLN A 97 4.70 16.95 3.88
CA GLN A 97 4.71 17.04 5.35
C GLN A 97 3.93 15.93 6.10
N GLN A 98 3.40 14.92 5.39
CA GLN A 98 2.74 13.78 6.03
C GLN A 98 3.77 12.89 6.75
N VAL A 99 3.44 12.47 7.96
CA VAL A 99 4.33 11.66 8.81
C VAL A 99 3.84 10.22 8.90
N THR A 100 4.74 9.27 8.63
CA THR A 100 4.60 7.89 9.11
C THR A 100 5.25 7.80 10.50
N PRO A 101 4.53 7.39 11.55
CA PRO A 101 5.09 7.32 12.91
C PRO A 101 6.33 6.44 13.00
N MET A 102 7.19 6.76 13.97
CA MET A 102 8.39 5.98 14.28
C MET A 102 8.04 4.54 14.62
N HIS A 103 8.69 3.58 13.98
CA HIS A 103 8.46 2.15 14.22
C HIS A 103 9.66 1.31 13.79
N HIS A 104 9.71 0.06 14.25
CA HIS A 104 10.64 -0.95 13.77
C HIS A 104 9.90 -2.23 13.42
N HIS A 105 10.57 -3.14 12.72
CA HIS A 105 10.02 -4.45 12.38
C HIS A 105 10.83 -5.56 13.04
N TYR A 106 10.15 -6.48 13.72
CA TYR A 106 10.78 -7.64 14.33
C TYR A 106 11.45 -8.59 13.33
N PHE A 107 10.85 -8.73 12.14
CA PHE A 107 11.28 -9.72 11.14
C PHE A 107 11.58 -9.13 9.76
N LYS A 108 10.87 -8.05 9.38
CA LYS A 108 11.02 -7.45 8.05
C LYS A 108 12.34 -6.70 7.97
N LYS A 109 13.11 -6.97 6.93
CA LYS A 109 14.16 -6.09 6.43
C LYS A 109 13.62 -5.39 5.20
N GLU A 110 13.86 -4.10 5.08
CA GLU A 110 13.34 -3.33 3.95
C GLU A 110 14.31 -2.28 3.46
N ASP A 111 14.19 -2.01 2.17
CA ASP A 111 14.81 -0.91 1.47
C ASP A 111 13.71 0.10 1.17
N ILE A 112 13.79 1.28 1.79
CA ILE A 112 12.89 2.39 1.48
C ILE A 112 13.51 3.18 0.33
N ILE A 113 12.82 3.21 -0.81
CA ILE A 113 13.32 3.80 -2.05
C ILE A 113 12.46 5.01 -2.40
N ASN A 114 13.07 6.20 -2.41
CA ASN A 114 12.43 7.36 -3.03
C ASN A 114 12.45 7.18 -4.55
N ARG A 115 11.31 6.79 -5.13
CA ARG A 115 11.18 6.56 -6.57
C ARG A 115 10.91 7.83 -7.40
N GLY A 116 10.63 8.98 -6.77
CA GLY A 116 10.40 10.24 -7.47
C GLY A 116 9.42 11.17 -6.75
N GLY A 117 9.31 12.40 -7.26
CA GLY A 117 8.49 13.46 -6.68
C GLY A 117 9.29 14.34 -5.72
N GLY A 118 8.99 14.26 -4.42
CA GLY A 118 9.60 15.10 -3.38
C GLY A 118 10.88 14.52 -2.77
N ILE A 119 11.31 15.13 -1.66
CA ILE A 119 12.40 14.64 -0.82
C ILE A 119 11.81 13.81 0.31
N LEU A 120 12.13 12.53 0.34
CA LEU A 120 11.81 11.67 1.48
C LEU A 120 12.86 11.89 2.58
N GLN A 121 12.41 12.36 3.74
CA GLN A 121 13.25 12.48 4.93
C GLN A 121 13.07 11.25 5.81
N ILE A 122 14.18 10.62 6.17
CA ILE A 122 14.21 9.52 7.13
C ILE A 122 15.10 9.98 8.28
N PRO A 123 14.52 10.36 9.43
CA PRO A 123 15.32 10.75 10.58
C PRO A 123 16.08 9.54 11.13
N PRO A 124 17.36 9.71 11.53
CA PRO A 124 18.03 8.69 12.33
C PRO A 124 17.34 8.55 13.68
N TYR A 125 17.49 7.37 14.29
CA TYR A 125 17.17 7.16 15.70
C TYR A 125 18.12 7.93 16.61
#